data_AF-A0A0S2JF83-F1
#
_entry.id   AF-A0A0S2JF83-F1
#
_cell.length_a   1.000
_cell.length_b   1.000
_cell.length_c   1.000
_cell.angle_alpha   90.00
_cell.angle_beta   90.00
_cell.angle_gamma   90.00
#
_symmetry.space_group_name_H-M   'P 1'
#
loop_
_entity.id
_entity.type
_entity.pdbx_description
1 polymer ?
#
loop_
_entity_poly.entity_id
_entity_poly.type
_entity_poly.pdbx_seq_one_letter_code
_entity_poly.pdbx_strand_id
1 'polypeptide(L)' 'MFKFQVVIILSLILGGCASSSDLKEMSSRNAKAGRYYESIGQPQAAQREYELAAKHQKKIRR' A
#
# COMPACT_ATOMS: atom_id res chain seq x y z
N MET A 1 22.68 -20.04 -20.63
CA MET A 1 22.24 -19.63 -19.27
C MET A 1 22.29 -18.12 -19.03
N PHE A 2 23.38 -17.40 -19.34
CA PHE A 2 23.52 -15.95 -19.09
C PHE A 2 22.40 -15.06 -19.68
N LYS A 3 21.92 -15.35 -20.90
CA LYS A 3 20.89 -14.54 -21.58
C LYS A 3 19.56 -14.50 -20.82
N PHE A 4 19.17 -15.60 -20.17
CA PHE A 4 17.92 -15.67 -19.39
C PHE A 4 17.98 -14.80 -18.13
N GLN A 5 19.16 -14.75 -17.50
CA GLN A 5 19.39 -13.97 -16.29
C GLN A 5 19.23 -12.47 -16.55
N VAL A 6 19.72 -11.99 -17.71
CA VAL A 6 19.57 -10.59 -18.14
C VAL A 6 18.10 -10.21 -18.35
N VAL A 7 17.29 -11.11 -18.94
CA VAL A 7 15.86 -10.86 -19.16
C VAL A 7 15.09 -10.76 -17.84
N ILE A 8 15.43 -11.60 -16.85
CA ILE A 8 14.82 -11.58 -15.51
C ILE A 8 15.17 -10.28 -14.76
N ILE A 9 16.42 -9.84 -14.84
CA ILE A 9 16.85 -8.58 -14.20
C ILE A 9 16.13 -7.39 -14.85
N LEU A 10 16.02 -7.38 -16.17
CA LEU A 10 15.36 -6.30 -16.91
C LEU A 10 13.85 -6.24 -16.60
N SER A 11 13.18 -7.39 -16.46
CA SER A 11 11.76 -7.43 -16.10
C SER A 11 11.49 -7.00 -14.67
N LEU A 12 12.41 -7.23 -13.73
CA LEU A 12 12.31 -6.75 -12.35
C LEU A 12 12.45 -5.22 -12.25
N ILE A 13 13.31 -4.62 -13.09
CA ILE A 13 13.52 -3.17 -13.12
C ILE A 13 12.33 -2.46 -13.79
N LEU A 14 11.83 -3.00 -14.91
CA LEU A 14 10.70 -2.42 -15.65
C LEU A 14 9.34 -2.68 -15.00
N GLY A 15 9.17 -3.85 -14.38
CA GLY A 15 7.91 -4.24 -13.75
C GLY A 15 7.64 -3.52 -12.43
N GLY A 16 8.65 -2.86 -11.87
CA GLY A 16 8.60 -2.30 -10.53
C GLY A 16 8.41 -3.40 -9.50
N CYS A 17 9.40 -3.61 -8.63
CA CYS A 17 9.07 -4.23 -7.34
C CYS A 17 8.05 -3.30 -6.68
N ALA A 18 6.76 -3.68 -6.66
CA ALA A 18 5.74 -3.03 -5.86
C ALA A 18 6.19 -3.14 -4.40
N SER A 19 6.99 -2.17 -3.97
CA SER A 19 7.79 -2.27 -2.77
C SER A 19 6.92 -1.94 -1.58
N SER A 20 7.25 -2.49 -0.42
CA SER A 20 6.53 -2.25 0.83
C SER A 20 6.36 -0.75 1.15
N SER A 21 7.17 0.13 0.56
CA SER A 21 7.05 1.60 0.62
C SER A 21 5.73 2.11 0.04
N ASP A 22 5.30 1.68 -1.15
CA ASP A 22 4.03 2.10 -1.75
C ASP A 22 2.83 1.68 -0.90
N LEU A 23 2.86 0.46 -0.36
CA LEU A 23 1.81 -0.03 0.54
C LEU A 23 1.78 0.75 1.86
N LYS A 24 2.95 1.17 2.37
CA LYS A 24 3.07 1.95 3.60
C LYS A 24 2.53 3.37 3.41
N GLU A 25 2.80 3.96 2.25
CA GLU A 25 2.26 5.26 1.87
C GLU A 25 0.74 5.22 1.73
N MET A 26 0.19 4.21 1.05
CA MET A 26 -1.27 4.03 0.96
C MET A 26 -1.92 3.84 2.34
N SER A 27 -1.31 3.04 3.22
CA SER A 27 -1.79 2.86 4.59
C SER A 27 -1.85 4.19 5.37
N SER A 28 -0.80 5.00 5.27
CA SER A 28 -0.73 6.33 5.91
C SER A 28 -1.82 7.28 5.38
N ARG A 29 -2.03 7.30 4.06
CA ARG A 29 -3.08 8.12 3.43
C ARG A 29 -4.47 7.72 3.91
N ASN A 30 -4.77 6.42 3.97
CA ASN A 30 -6.07 5.94 4.45
C ASN A 30 -6.27 6.27 5.94
N ALA A 31 -5.22 6.16 6.77
CA ALA A 31 -5.31 6.57 8.17
C ALA A 31 -5.59 8.09 8.32
N LYS A 32 -5.03 8.92 7.44
CA LYS A 32 -5.29 10.36 7.41
C LYS A 32 -6.70 10.68 6.93
N ALA A 33 -7.20 9.97 5.92
CA ALA A 33 -8.59 10.07 5.46
C ALA A 33 -9.57 9.67 6.57
N GLY A 34 -9.28 8.60 7.31
CA GLY A 34 -10.07 8.19 8.47
C GLY A 34 -10.21 9.30 9.51
N ARG A 35 -9.09 9.94 9.89
CA ARG A 35 -9.09 11.08 10.82
C ARG A 35 -9.87 12.27 10.29
N TYR A 36 -9.81 12.53 8.99
CA TYR A 36 -10.59 13.58 8.36
C TYR A 36 -12.09 13.30 8.48
N TYR A 37 -12.54 12.10 8.10
CA TYR A 37 -13.94 11.70 8.23
C TYR A 37 -14.45 11.70 9.67
N GLU A 38 -13.61 11.32 10.63
CA GLU A 38 -13.93 11.41 12.05
C GLU A 38 -14.13 12.87 12.48
N SER A 39 -13.23 13.77 12.06
CA SER A 39 -13.29 15.19 12.41
C SER A 39 -14.52 15.93 11.84
N ILE A 40 -15.07 15.47 10.71
CA ILE A 40 -16.28 16.03 10.10
C ILE A 40 -17.56 15.29 10.52
N GLY A 41 -17.49 14.40 11.53
CA GLY A 41 -18.65 13.70 12.07
C GLY A 41 -19.19 12.56 11.18
N GLN A 42 -18.35 11.98 10.33
CA GLN A 42 -18.68 10.82 9.47
C GLN A 42 -17.96 9.55 9.95
N PRO A 43 -18.37 8.97 11.10
CA PRO A 43 -17.66 7.84 11.71
C PRO A 43 -17.68 6.57 10.85
N GLN A 44 -18.72 6.36 10.04
CA GLN A 44 -18.81 5.19 9.15
C GLN A 44 -17.81 5.25 7.98
N ALA A 45 -17.53 6.45 7.47
CA ALA A 45 -16.48 6.65 6.47
C ALA A 45 -15.10 6.52 7.12
N ALA A 46 -14.94 7.06 8.34
CA ALA A 46 -13.70 6.95 9.11
C ALA A 46 -13.29 5.48 9.36
N GLN A 47 -14.24 4.65 9.82
CA GLN A 47 -14.00 3.22 10.05
C GLN A 47 -13.52 2.50 8.80
N ARG A 48 -14.19 2.72 7.65
CA ARG A 48 -13.79 2.07 6.39
C ARG A 48 -12.36 2.44 6.00
N GLU A 49 -11.98 3.69 6.14
CA GLU A 49 -10.62 4.16 5.85
C GLU A 49 -9.58 3.54 6.80
N TYR A 50 -9.90 3.41 8.10
CA TYR A 50 -9.04 2.73 9.05
C TYR A 50 -8.89 1.23 8.77
N GLU A 51 -9.96 0.56 8.37
CA GLU A 51 -9.93 -0.86 7.97
C GLU A 51 -9.04 -1.06 6.74
N LEU A 52 -9.15 -0.18 5.74
CA LEU A 52 -8.27 -0.19 4.58
C LEU A 52 -6.81 0.04 4.99
N ALA A 53 -6.54 1.02 5.85
CA ALA A 53 -5.20 1.29 6.38
C ALA A 53 -4.59 0.06 7.07
N ALA A 54 -5.38 -0.66 7.89
CA ALA A 54 -4.98 -1.88 8.58
C ALA A 54 -4.74 -3.04 7.61
N LYS A 55 -5.57 -3.18 6.58
CA LYS A 55 -5.43 -4.21 5.54
C LYS A 55 -4.13 -4.05 4.76
N HIS A 56 -3.74 -2.82 4.45
CA HIS A 56 -2.45 -2.52 3.80
C HIS A 56 -1.25 -2.85 4.70
N GLN A 57 -1.31 -2.55 6.02
CA GLN A 57 -0.25 -2.95 6.95
C GLN A 57 -0.13 -4.47 7.09
N LYS A 58 -1.25 -5.19 7.13
CA LYS A 58 -1.26 -6.65 7.20
C LYS A 58 -0.66 -7.30 5.95
N LYS A 59 -0.81 -6.66 4.78
CA LYS A 59 -0.22 -7.10 3.52
C LYS A 59 1.29 -6.83 3.42
N ILE A 60 1.80 -5.86 4.16
CA ILE A 60 3.25 -5.59 4.28
C ILE A 60 3.95 -6.60 5.20
N ARG A 61 3.25 -7.11 6.22
CA ARG A 61 3.80 -8.05 7.23
C ARG A 61 3.74 -9.53 6.83
N ARG A 62 3.14 -9.87 5.69
CA ARG A 62 3.11 -11.24 5.13
C ARG A 62 4.16 -11.38 4.05
#